data_AF-A0A937YYU4-F1
#
_entry.id   AF-A0A937YYU4-F1
#
_cell.length_a   1.000
_cell.length_b   1.000
_cell.length_c   1.000
_cell.angle_alpha   90.00
_cell.angle_beta   90.00
_cell.angle_gamma   90.00
#
_symmetry.space_group_name_H-M   'P 1'
#
loop_
_entity.id
_entity.type
_entity.pdbx_description
1 polymer ?
#
loop_
_entity_poly.entity_id
_entity_poly.type
_entity_poly.pdbx_seq_one_letter_code
_entity_poly.pdbx_strand_id
1 'polypeptide(L)'
;MSSPEKIDPLQTHFEVLKLNENATIVRRQIEEEYEKRARQHLQRLAKLDPGSEEAETVRARLAQLNAANAVLLPRKSRREYSDLLRKLRTAERDLAEAGGKRTSGKGQDGSAVLILHLRQQVERVREELRRLHEEQYRRHANDHLDEAAGAAAVDEGDAQEEGARRRVARAGERAAGLAALLARRPVKRSA
;
A
#
# COMPACT_ATOMS: atom_id res chain seq x y z
N MET A 1 6.21 -27.35 -11.09
CA MET A 1 5.21 -26.28 -11.30
C MET A 1 5.10 -25.53 -9.99
N SER A 2 5.47 -24.25 -9.96
CA SER A 2 5.41 -23.43 -8.74
C SER A 2 3.96 -23.03 -8.52
N SER A 3 3.37 -23.44 -7.40
CA SER A 3 2.04 -22.99 -7.00
C SER A 3 2.00 -21.45 -6.98
N PRO A 4 0.86 -20.82 -7.35
CA PRO A 4 0.70 -19.40 -7.19
C PRO A 4 0.97 -19.04 -5.72
N GLU A 5 2.03 -18.26 -5.50
CA GLU A 5 2.40 -17.75 -4.18
C GLU A 5 1.17 -17.00 -3.64
N LYS A 6 0.50 -17.62 -2.66
CA LYS A 6 -0.69 -17.07 -2.01
C LYS A 6 -0.37 -15.70 -1.45
N ILE A 7 -1.24 -14.75 -1.74
CA ILE A 7 -1.14 -13.40 -1.22
C ILE A 7 -1.47 -13.45 0.28
N ASP A 8 -0.52 -13.02 1.10
CA ASP A 8 -0.75 -12.88 2.54
C ASP A 8 -1.42 -11.52 2.82
N PRO A 9 -2.69 -11.48 3.26
CA PRO A 9 -3.39 -10.24 3.57
C PRO A 9 -2.83 -9.53 4.82
N LEU A 10 -2.00 -10.22 5.61
CA LEU A 10 -1.36 -9.69 6.81
C LEU A 10 0.07 -9.19 6.55
N GLN A 11 0.59 -9.35 5.33
CA GLN A 11 1.87 -8.76 4.96
C GLN A 11 1.79 -7.23 5.11
N THR A 12 2.73 -6.66 5.85
CA THR A 12 2.77 -5.21 6.09
C THR A 12 3.15 -4.47 4.80
N HIS A 13 2.73 -3.21 4.67
CA HIS A 13 3.14 -2.37 3.55
C HIS A 13 4.66 -2.19 3.45
N PHE A 14 5.37 -2.22 4.59
CA PHE A 14 6.83 -2.20 4.62
C PHE A 14 7.42 -3.47 4.00
N GLU A 15 6.87 -4.65 4.29
CA GLU A 15 7.32 -5.91 3.68
C GLU A 15 6.98 -5.99 2.20
N VAL A 16 5.81 -5.49 1.79
CA VAL A 16 5.41 -5.37 0.38
C VAL A 16 6.41 -4.53 -0.41
N LEU A 17 6.97 -3.47 0.18
CA LEU A 17 8.06 -2.66 -0.37
C LEU A 17 9.47 -3.07 0.10
N LYS A 18 9.63 -4.20 0.81
CA LYS A 18 10.86 -4.69 1.49
C LYS A 18 11.71 -3.55 2.08
N LEU A 19 11.01 -2.61 2.70
CA LEU A 19 11.59 -1.54 3.48
C LEU A 19 11.66 -2.02 4.93
N ASN A 20 12.69 -1.57 5.64
CA ASN A 20 12.80 -1.83 7.07
C ASN A 20 11.91 -0.84 7.83
N GLU A 21 10.82 -1.33 8.43
CA GLU A 21 9.89 -0.54 9.25
C GLU A 21 10.57 0.26 10.37
N ASN A 22 11.67 -0.26 10.93
CA ASN A 22 12.39 0.37 12.05
C ASN A 22 13.42 1.39 11.58
N ALA A 23 13.67 1.51 10.27
CA ALA A 23 14.63 2.45 9.72
C ALA A 23 13.99 3.82 9.45
N THR A 24 14.82 4.87 9.43
CA THR A 24 14.40 6.16 8.90
C THR A 24 14.24 6.06 7.39
N ILE A 25 13.01 5.94 6.93
CA ILE A 25 12.70 5.83 5.50
C ILE A 25 12.45 7.23 4.91
N VAL A 26 13.30 7.60 3.95
CA VAL A 26 13.10 8.81 3.14
C VAL A 26 12.18 8.51 1.96
N ARG A 27 11.46 9.54 1.50
CA ARG A 27 10.49 9.43 0.40
C ARG A 27 11.08 8.75 -0.85
N ARG A 28 12.30 9.12 -1.21
CA ARG A 28 13.03 8.59 -2.36
C ARG A 28 13.20 7.06 -2.31
N GLN A 29 13.46 6.49 -1.14
CA GLN A 29 13.61 5.03 -0.99
C GLN A 29 12.30 4.29 -1.25
N ILE A 30 11.16 4.90 -0.90
CA ILE A 30 9.82 4.34 -1.15
C ILE A 30 9.55 4.33 -2.65
N GLU A 31 9.81 5.45 -3.32
CA GLU A 31 9.64 5.60 -4.77
C GLU A 31 10.54 4.62 -5.54
N GLU A 32 11.83 4.51 -5.17
CA GLU A 32 12.77 3.59 -5.82
C GLU A 32 12.36 2.12 -5.66
N GLU A 33 11.98 1.67 -4.46
CA GLU A 33 11.55 0.29 -4.24
C GLU A 33 10.20 -0.03 -4.88
N TYR A 34 9.28 0.93 -4.89
CA TYR A 34 8.01 0.81 -5.61
C TYR A 34 8.25 0.65 -7.11
N GLU A 35 8.98 1.57 -7.74
CA GLU A 35 9.24 1.55 -9.19
C GLU A 35 9.95 0.27 -9.62
N LYS A 36 10.98 -0.14 -8.88
CA LYS A 36 11.74 -1.36 -9.17
C LYS A 36 10.83 -2.58 -9.25
N ARG A 37 9.87 -2.72 -8.33
CA ARG A 37 8.98 -3.89 -8.24
C ARG A 37 7.81 -3.80 -9.19
N ALA A 38 7.21 -2.61 -9.31
CA ALA A 38 6.14 -2.38 -10.27
C ALA A 38 6.63 -2.76 -11.68
N ARG A 39 7.83 -2.32 -12.06
CA ARG A 39 8.46 -2.72 -13.34
C ARG A 39 8.64 -4.23 -13.45
N GLN A 40 9.14 -4.92 -12.42
CA GLN A 40 9.31 -6.38 -12.44
C GLN A 40 7.98 -7.12 -12.62
N HIS A 41 6.93 -6.71 -11.91
CA HIS A 41 5.61 -7.34 -12.01
C HIS A 41 4.92 -7.02 -13.33
N LEU A 42 5.03 -5.79 -13.85
CA LEU A 42 4.50 -5.43 -15.17
C LEU A 42 5.20 -6.21 -16.29
N GLN A 43 6.53 -6.35 -16.24
CA GLN A 43 7.29 -7.17 -17.19
C GLN A 43 6.91 -8.66 -17.12
N ARG A 44 6.59 -9.17 -15.92
CA ARG A 44 6.07 -10.53 -15.77
C ARG A 44 4.66 -10.64 -16.34
N LEU A 45 3.77 -9.71 -16.01
CA LEU A 45 2.38 -9.69 -16.49
C LEU A 45 2.29 -9.67 -18.02
N ALA A 46 3.16 -8.89 -18.69
CA ALA A 46 3.21 -8.82 -20.15
C ALA A 46 3.60 -10.14 -20.83
N LYS A 47 4.20 -11.08 -20.10
CA LYS A 47 4.61 -12.40 -20.62
C LYS A 47 3.60 -13.50 -20.31
N LEU A 48 2.56 -13.20 -19.55
CA LEU A 48 1.56 -14.15 -19.11
C LEU A 48 0.31 -14.04 -19.98
N ASP A 49 -0.39 -15.16 -20.13
CA ASP A 49 -1.73 -15.17 -20.71
C ASP A 49 -2.67 -14.33 -19.81
N PRO A 50 -3.35 -13.30 -20.34
CA PRO A 50 -4.24 -12.42 -19.57
C PRO A 50 -5.31 -13.14 -18.76
N GLY A 51 -5.74 -14.34 -19.16
CA GLY A 51 -6.75 -15.15 -18.48
C GLY A 51 -6.18 -16.19 -17.50
N SER A 52 -4.85 -16.27 -17.36
CA SER A 52 -4.23 -17.25 -16.46
C SER A 52 -4.34 -16.85 -14.99
N GLU A 53 -4.46 -17.85 -14.11
CA GLU A 53 -4.39 -17.68 -12.65
C GLU A 53 -3.08 -16.97 -12.22
N GLU A 54 -2.00 -17.16 -12.97
CA GLU A 54 -0.74 -16.47 -12.73
C GLU A 54 -0.84 -14.96 -13.04
N ALA A 55 -1.50 -14.57 -14.14
CA ALA A 55 -1.74 -13.17 -14.46
C ALA A 55 -2.62 -12.47 -13.41
N GLU A 56 -3.65 -13.15 -12.92
CA GLU A 56 -4.48 -12.65 -11.80
C GLU A 56 -3.66 -12.46 -10.53
N THR A 57 -2.79 -13.42 -10.20
CA THR A 57 -1.89 -13.33 -9.04
C THR A 57 -0.94 -12.13 -9.17
N VAL A 58 -0.39 -11.89 -10.37
CA VAL A 58 0.52 -10.76 -10.61
C VAL A 58 -0.23 -9.42 -10.56
N ARG A 59 -1.45 -9.32 -11.10
CA ARG A 59 -2.31 -8.13 -10.97
C ARG A 59 -2.61 -7.81 -9.51
N ALA A 60 -2.94 -8.83 -8.72
CA ALA A 60 -3.21 -8.65 -7.30
C ALA A 60 -1.97 -8.17 -6.52
N ARG A 61 -0.75 -8.57 -6.90
CA ARG A 61 0.49 -8.01 -6.32
C ARG A 61 0.73 -6.56 -6.69
N LEU A 62 0.45 -6.18 -7.94
CA LEU A 62 0.54 -4.78 -8.37
C LEU A 62 -0.42 -3.90 -7.55
N ALA A 63 -1.64 -4.38 -7.31
CA ALA A 63 -2.59 -3.70 -6.43
C ALA A 63 -2.07 -3.56 -4.99
N GLN A 64 -1.43 -4.60 -4.43
CA GLN A 64 -0.78 -4.50 -3.11
C GLN A 64 0.37 -3.50 -3.08
N LEU A 65 1.21 -3.46 -4.12
CA LEU A 65 2.30 -2.49 -4.24
C LEU A 65 1.78 -1.06 -4.28
N ASN A 66 0.69 -0.81 -5.00
CA ASN A 66 0.05 0.50 -5.06
C ASN A 66 -0.53 0.91 -3.71
N ALA A 67 -1.24 0.00 -3.04
CA ALA A 67 -1.76 0.25 -1.69
C ALA A 67 -0.62 0.56 -0.70
N ALA A 68 0.48 -0.20 -0.75
CA ALA A 68 1.65 0.04 0.08
C ALA A 68 2.29 1.40 -0.20
N ASN A 69 2.42 1.77 -1.48
CA ASN A 69 2.94 3.08 -1.86
C ASN A 69 2.01 4.22 -1.40
N ALA A 70 0.70 4.08 -1.57
CA ALA A 70 -0.29 5.06 -1.15
C ALA A 70 -0.29 5.31 0.37
N VAL A 71 0.01 4.28 1.17
CA VAL A 71 0.12 4.40 2.63
C VAL A 71 1.48 4.94 3.05
N LEU A 72 2.58 4.47 2.45
CA LEU A 72 3.93 4.78 2.92
C LEU A 72 4.47 6.10 2.37
N LEU A 73 4.08 6.51 1.16
CA LEU A 73 4.60 7.72 0.51
C LEU A 73 4.17 9.01 1.24
N PRO A 74 2.90 9.20 1.64
CA PRO A 74 2.49 10.37 2.42
C PRO A 74 3.00 10.27 3.86
N ARG A 75 3.69 11.32 4.33
CA ARG A 75 4.30 11.33 5.68
C ARG A 75 3.28 11.12 6.81
N LYS A 76 2.05 11.63 6.64
CA LYS A 76 0.97 11.50 7.63
C LYS A 76 0.49 10.04 7.71
N SER A 77 0.04 9.49 6.57
CA SER A 77 -0.43 8.11 6.47
C SER A 77 0.61 7.10 6.96
N ARG A 78 1.88 7.30 6.59
CA ARG A 78 2.98 6.44 7.07
C ARG A 78 3.13 6.47 8.59
N ARG A 79 3.04 7.65 9.21
CA ARG A 79 3.12 7.79 10.68
C ARG A 79 1.95 7.07 11.34
N GLU A 80 0.74 7.30 10.86
CA GLU A 80 -0.47 6.65 11.38
C GLU A 80 -0.36 5.12 11.28
N TYR A 81 0.11 4.61 10.14
CA TYR A 81 0.34 3.19 9.93
C TYR A 81 1.43 2.62 10.86
N SER A 82 2.57 3.30 10.97
CA SER A 82 3.64 2.89 11.90
C SER A 82 3.19 2.93 13.37
N ASP A 83 2.34 3.88 13.74
CA ASP A 83 1.80 3.96 15.11
C ASP A 83 0.83 2.81 15.39
N LEU A 84 0.02 2.39 14.41
CA LEU A 84 -0.82 1.19 14.52
C LEU A 84 0.02 -0.08 14.67
N LEU A 85 1.09 -0.24 13.88
CA LEU A 85 2.01 -1.36 14.01
C LEU A 85 2.71 -1.38 15.38
N ARG A 86 3.12 -0.21 15.89
CA ARG A 86 3.69 -0.10 17.23
C ARG A 86 2.67 -0.50 18.31
N LYS A 87 1.43 0.00 18.22
CA LYS A 87 0.35 -0.37 19.15
C LYS A 87 0.10 -1.88 19.14
N LEU A 88 0.09 -2.49 17.97
CA LEU A 88 -0.08 -3.94 17.84
C LEU A 88 1.03 -4.69 18.56
N ARG A 89 2.30 -4.33 18.29
CA ARG A 89 3.47 -4.96 18.94
C ARG A 89 3.46 -4.79 20.45
N THR A 90 3.10 -3.61 20.95
CA THR A 90 2.97 -3.38 22.40
C THR A 90 1.87 -4.27 22.98
N ALA A 91 0.69 -4.33 22.37
CA ALA A 91 -0.41 -5.17 22.85
C ALA A 91 -0.06 -6.67 22.82
N GLU A 92 0.65 -7.14 21.77
CA GLU A 92 1.12 -8.52 21.67
C GLU A 92 2.18 -8.86 22.72
N ARG A 93 3.11 -7.94 22.99
CA ARG A 93 4.10 -8.08 24.06
C ARG A 93 3.43 -8.14 25.43
N ASP A 94 2.51 -7.22 25.73
CA ASP A 94 1.80 -7.18 27.00
C ASP A 94 0.98 -8.47 27.22
N LEU A 95 0.35 -8.96 26.15
CA LEU A 95 -0.36 -10.25 26.16
C LEU A 95 0.57 -11.43 26.45
N ALA A 96 1.76 -11.45 25.85
CA ALA A 96 2.77 -12.49 26.09
C ALA A 96 3.30 -12.44 27.54
N GLU A 97 3.60 -11.24 28.05
CA GLU A 97 4.06 -11.04 29.44
C GLU A 97 2.99 -11.44 30.46
N ALA A 98 1.73 -11.08 30.24
CA ALA A 98 0.60 -11.51 31.07
C ALA A 98 0.38 -13.02 31.00
N GLY A 99 0.60 -13.62 29.82
CA GLY A 99 0.54 -15.06 29.61
C GLY A 99 1.61 -15.83 30.40
N GLY A 100 2.83 -15.29 30.49
CA GLY A 100 3.99 -15.88 31.14
C GLY A 100 4.04 -15.71 32.68
N LYS A 101 3.48 -14.65 33.25
CA LYS A 101 3.43 -14.41 34.71
C LYS A 101 2.54 -15.38 35.50
N ARG A 102 1.80 -16.27 34.82
CA ARG A 102 0.88 -17.26 35.43
C ARG A 102 1.58 -18.45 36.09
N THR A 103 2.91 -18.57 36.02
CA THR A 103 3.67 -19.65 36.68
C THR A 103 4.04 -19.35 38.14
N SER A 104 3.76 -18.14 38.64
CA SER A 104 4.01 -17.75 40.03
C SER A 104 2.69 -17.35 40.70
N GLY A 105 2.36 -18.00 41.81
CA GLY A 105 0.98 -18.13 42.32
C GLY A 105 0.35 -16.89 42.98
N LYS A 106 -0.95 -17.07 43.29
CA LYS A 106 -1.89 -16.20 44.04
C LYS A 106 -2.39 -14.94 43.30
N GLY A 107 -3.44 -15.11 42.49
CA GLY A 107 -4.20 -13.99 41.89
C GLY A 107 -4.99 -14.34 40.61
N GLN A 108 -5.59 -15.53 40.53
CA GLN A 108 -6.04 -16.13 39.27
C GLN A 108 -7.16 -15.36 38.55
N ASP A 109 -8.13 -14.78 39.27
CA ASP A 109 -9.34 -14.19 38.65
C ASP A 109 -9.10 -12.81 38.00
N GLY A 110 -8.29 -11.94 38.63
CA GLY A 110 -7.91 -10.65 38.05
C GLY A 110 -7.00 -10.79 36.83
N SER A 111 -6.19 -11.86 36.77
CA SER A 111 -5.28 -12.13 35.65
C SER A 111 -6.03 -12.59 34.38
N ALA A 112 -7.12 -13.34 34.54
CA ALA A 112 -7.91 -13.85 33.41
C ALA A 112 -8.65 -12.72 32.69
N VAL A 113 -9.21 -11.76 33.45
CA VAL A 113 -9.86 -10.55 32.92
C VAL A 113 -8.87 -9.67 32.16
N LEU A 114 -7.66 -9.48 32.71
CA LEU A 114 -6.60 -8.72 32.03
C LEU A 114 -6.18 -9.37 30.70
N ILE A 115 -5.99 -10.68 30.66
CA ILE A 115 -5.62 -11.41 29.44
C ILE A 115 -6.71 -11.31 28.38
N LEU A 116 -7.99 -11.47 28.78
CA LEU A 116 -9.12 -11.29 27.87
C LEU A 116 -9.16 -9.87 27.29
N HIS A 117 -8.92 -8.86 28.13
CA HIS A 117 -8.84 -7.47 27.69
C HIS A 117 -7.71 -7.23 26.69
N LEU A 118 -6.50 -7.72 26.97
CA LEU A 118 -5.34 -7.60 26.08
C LEU A 118 -5.57 -8.31 24.74
N ARG A 119 -6.20 -9.49 24.74
CA ARG A 119 -6.62 -10.17 23.50
C ARG A 119 -7.59 -9.32 22.68
N GLN A 120 -8.59 -8.72 23.32
CA GLN A 120 -9.52 -7.83 22.63
C GLN A 120 -8.81 -6.59 22.06
N GLN A 121 -7.82 -6.03 22.76
CA GLN A 121 -7.01 -4.93 22.25
C GLN A 121 -6.20 -5.33 21.01
N VAL A 122 -5.52 -6.49 21.04
CA VAL A 122 -4.78 -7.03 19.88
C VAL A 122 -5.71 -7.19 18.67
N GLU A 123 -6.87 -7.80 18.86
CA GLU A 123 -7.82 -8.02 17.76
C GLU A 123 -8.39 -6.71 17.21
N ARG A 124 -8.64 -5.70 18.05
CA ARG A 124 -9.07 -4.37 17.58
C ARG A 124 -8.01 -3.71 16.69
N VAL A 125 -6.74 -3.73 17.10
CA VAL A 125 -5.66 -3.11 16.31
C VAL A 125 -5.44 -3.88 15.00
N ARG A 126 -5.53 -5.22 15.03
CA ARG A 126 -5.47 -6.04 13.81
C ARG A 126 -6.59 -5.72 12.83
N GLU A 127 -7.80 -5.54 13.34
CA GLU A 127 -8.97 -5.20 12.52
C GLU A 127 -8.86 -3.79 11.93
N GLU A 128 -8.32 -2.81 12.68
CA GLU A 128 -8.01 -1.48 12.15
C GLU A 128 -6.97 -1.55 11.01
N LEU A 129 -5.89 -2.32 11.21
CA LEU A 129 -4.87 -2.53 10.17
C LEU A 129 -5.45 -3.24 8.93
N ARG A 130 -6.28 -4.26 9.14
CA ARG A 130 -6.97 -4.98 8.04
C ARG A 130 -7.87 -4.03 7.25
N ARG A 131 -8.68 -3.20 7.91
CA ARG A 131 -9.56 -2.24 7.24
C ARG A 131 -8.77 -1.23 6.41
N LEU A 132 -7.66 -0.72 6.96
CA LEU A 132 -6.77 0.18 6.23
C LEU A 132 -6.18 -0.53 5.00
N HIS A 133 -5.71 -1.77 5.13
CA HIS A 133 -5.22 -2.57 4.00
C HIS A 133 -6.32 -2.76 2.93
N GLU A 134 -7.52 -3.20 3.32
CA GLU A 134 -8.61 -3.47 2.39
C GLU A 134 -9.12 -2.21 1.68
N GLU A 135 -9.23 -1.09 2.40
CA GLU A 135 -9.66 0.19 1.83
C GLU A 135 -8.68 0.66 0.75
N GLN A 136 -7.37 0.57 1.03
CA GLN A 136 -6.33 0.98 0.09
C GLN A 136 -6.24 0.00 -1.08
N TYR A 137 -6.36 -1.30 -0.82
CA TYR A 137 -6.40 -2.30 -1.87
C TYR A 137 -7.59 -2.07 -2.81
N ARG A 138 -8.82 -1.87 -2.29
CA ARG A 138 -10.00 -1.59 -3.13
C ARG A 138 -9.85 -0.31 -3.94
N ARG A 139 -9.26 0.75 -3.35
CA ARG A 139 -9.02 2.02 -4.05
C ARG A 139 -8.05 1.89 -5.21
N HIS A 140 -7.01 1.06 -5.04
CA HIS A 140 -5.90 0.96 -5.99
C HIS A 140 -5.89 -0.34 -6.80
N ALA A 141 -6.91 -1.18 -6.65
CA ALA A 141 -7.05 -2.46 -7.33
C ALA A 141 -7.17 -2.34 -8.86
N ASN A 142 -7.56 -1.18 -9.39
CA ASN A 142 -7.78 -1.00 -10.84
C ASN A 142 -6.78 -0.06 -11.51
N ASP A 143 -5.83 0.54 -10.77
CA ASP A 143 -4.89 1.53 -11.32
C ASP A 143 -3.99 0.97 -12.44
N HIS A 144 -3.91 -0.35 -12.60
CA HIS A 144 -3.10 -1.03 -13.61
C HIS A 144 -3.85 -1.39 -14.90
N LEU A 145 -5.19 -1.30 -14.92
CA LEU A 145 -5.98 -1.60 -16.12
C LEU A 145 -5.81 -0.52 -17.20
N ASP A 146 -5.57 0.73 -16.80
CA ASP A 146 -5.40 1.85 -17.74
C ASP A 146 -4.00 1.88 -18.39
N GLU A 147 -2.94 1.46 -17.69
CA GLU A 147 -1.59 1.39 -18.28
C GLU A 147 -1.39 0.15 -19.17
N ALA A 148 -1.99 -1.00 -18.80
CA ALA A 148 -1.92 -2.20 -19.64
C ALA A 148 -2.81 -2.08 -20.90
N ALA A 149 -4.00 -1.49 -20.79
CA ALA A 149 -4.83 -1.17 -21.96
C ALA A 149 -4.21 -0.06 -22.82
N GLY A 150 -3.55 0.91 -22.19
CA GLY A 150 -2.79 1.95 -22.89
C GLY A 150 -1.53 1.45 -23.60
N ALA A 151 -0.93 0.34 -23.15
CA ALA A 151 0.21 -0.30 -23.82
C ALA A 151 -0.22 -1.31 -24.91
N ALA A 152 -1.37 -1.98 -24.74
CA ALA A 152 -1.92 -2.89 -25.75
C ALA A 152 -2.58 -2.15 -26.93
N ALA A 153 -3.08 -0.93 -26.74
CA ALA A 153 -3.70 -0.13 -27.80
C ALA A 153 -2.71 0.63 -28.71
N VAL A 154 -1.40 0.40 -28.58
CA VAL A 154 -0.37 1.05 -29.42
C VAL A 154 -0.02 0.19 -30.64
N ASP A 155 -0.45 -1.07 -30.69
CA ASP A 155 -0.02 -2.02 -31.73
C ASP A 155 -1.03 -2.23 -32.87
N GLU A 156 -2.22 -1.63 -32.80
CA GLU A 156 -3.16 -1.60 -33.94
C GLU A 156 -3.36 -0.16 -34.40
N GLY A 157 -2.73 0.15 -35.54
CA GLY A 157 -2.82 1.43 -36.23
C GLY A 157 -4.25 1.81 -36.60
N ASP A 158 -4.43 3.11 -36.87
CA ASP A 158 -5.60 3.72 -37.53
C ASP A 158 -6.68 4.41 -36.67
N ALA A 159 -6.36 4.86 -35.45
CA ALA A 159 -7.21 5.80 -34.69
C ALA A 159 -6.50 7.12 -34.27
N GLN A 160 -5.55 7.59 -35.09
CA GLN A 160 -4.60 8.65 -34.69
C GLN A 160 -5.17 10.09 -34.59
N GLU A 161 -6.31 10.43 -35.19
CA GLU A 161 -6.72 11.85 -35.23
C GLU A 161 -7.63 12.29 -34.07
N GLU A 162 -8.58 11.46 -33.65
CA GLU A 162 -9.53 11.80 -32.58
C GLU A 162 -8.88 11.67 -31.18
N GLY A 163 -7.97 10.70 -31.03
CA GLY A 163 -7.22 10.47 -29.80
C GLY A 163 -6.12 11.51 -29.54
N ALA A 164 -5.55 12.12 -30.58
CA ALA A 164 -4.60 13.22 -30.43
C ALA A 164 -5.29 14.50 -29.90
N ARG A 165 -6.49 14.81 -30.42
CA ARG A 165 -7.28 15.97 -29.98
C ARG A 165 -7.71 15.86 -28.51
N ARG A 166 -8.13 14.65 -28.06
CA ARG A 166 -8.47 14.39 -26.65
C ARG A 166 -7.25 14.39 -25.72
N ARG A 167 -6.08 13.97 -26.19
CA ARG A 167 -4.81 14.02 -25.43
C ARG A 167 -4.30 15.46 -25.26
N VAL A 168 -4.38 16.30 -26.29
CA VAL A 168 -4.02 17.73 -26.18
C VAL A 168 -4.98 18.49 -25.28
N ALA A 169 -6.28 18.20 -25.32
CA ALA A 169 -7.27 18.80 -24.43
C ALA A 169 -7.00 18.45 -22.94
N ARG A 170 -6.72 17.17 -22.62
CA ARG A 170 -6.44 16.73 -21.24
C ARG A 170 -5.04 17.16 -20.75
N ALA A 171 -4.06 17.27 -21.63
CA ALA A 171 -2.75 17.84 -21.29
C ALA A 171 -2.85 19.36 -21.03
N GLY A 172 -3.69 20.07 -21.78
CA GLY A 172 -4.03 21.48 -21.53
C GLY A 172 -4.68 21.71 -20.16
N GLU A 173 -5.63 20.84 -19.75
CA GLU A 173 -6.27 20.92 -18.43
C GLU A 173 -5.31 20.60 -17.28
N ARG A 174 -4.42 19.61 -17.44
CA ARG A 174 -3.41 19.26 -16.42
C ARG A 174 -2.31 20.33 -16.30
N ALA A 175 -1.89 20.94 -17.41
CA ALA A 175 -0.94 22.04 -17.40
C ALA A 175 -1.55 23.34 -16.81
N ALA A 176 -2.83 23.63 -17.11
CA ALA A 176 -3.55 24.76 -16.54
C ALA A 176 -3.76 24.59 -15.02
N GLY A 177 -4.06 23.37 -14.55
CA GLY A 177 -4.17 23.06 -13.12
C GLY A 177 -2.85 23.23 -12.36
N LEU A 178 -1.72 22.85 -12.97
CA LEU A 178 -0.38 23.01 -12.39
C LEU A 178 0.08 24.48 -12.40
N ALA A 179 -0.21 25.24 -13.46
CA ALA A 179 0.09 26.67 -13.57
C ALA A 179 -0.75 27.52 -12.59
N ALA A 180 -2.03 27.19 -12.39
CA ALA A 180 -2.90 27.85 -11.41
C ALA A 180 -2.46 27.59 -9.97
N LEU A 181 -1.86 26.42 -9.69
CA LEU A 181 -1.28 26.09 -8.38
C LEU A 181 0.02 26.88 -8.11
N LEU A 182 0.81 27.15 -9.15
CA LEU A 182 2.05 27.92 -9.05
C LEU A 182 1.81 29.43 -8.97
N ALA A 183 0.74 29.95 -9.59
CA ALA A 183 0.34 31.35 -9.53
C ALA A 183 -0.31 31.77 -8.19
N ARG A 184 -0.72 30.82 -7.33
CA ARG A 184 -1.37 31.09 -6.03
C ARG A 184 -0.40 31.09 -4.83
N ARG A 185 0.91 31.01 -5.05
CA ARG A 185 1.90 31.22 -3.97
C ARG A 185 2.08 32.71 -3.71
N PRO A 186 1.72 33.25 -2.53
CA PRO A 186 2.12 34.59 -2.16
C PRO A 186 3.64 34.60 -1.96
N VAL A 187 4.34 35.32 -2.85
CA VAL A 187 5.76 35.62 -2.67
C VAL A 187 5.85 36.56 -1.47
N LYS A 188 6.36 36.07 -0.34
CA LYS A 188 6.79 36.95 0.75
C LYS A 188 7.91 37.83 0.19
N ARG A 189 7.61 39.10 -0.09
CA ARG A 189 8.62 40.14 -0.27
C ARG A 189 9.16 40.46 1.12
N SER A 190 10.42 40.10 1.36
CA SER A 190 11.18 40.67 2.46
C SER A 190 11.45 42.13 2.11
N ALA A 191 11.08 43.02 3.04
CA ALA A 191 11.49 44.42 3.06
C ALA A 191 12.98 44.54 3.39
#